data_AF-A0A1U9NZA6-F1
#
_entry.id   AF-A0A1U9NZA6-F1
#
_cell.length_a   1.000
_cell.length_b   1.000
_cell.length_c   1.000
_cell.angle_alpha   90.00
_cell.angle_beta   90.00
_cell.angle_gamma   90.00
#
_symmetry.space_group_name_H-M   'P 1'
#
loop_
_entity.id
_entity.type
_entity.pdbx_description
1 polymer ?
#
loop_
_entity_poly.entity_id
_entity_poly.type
_entity_poly.pdbx_seq_one_letter_code
_entity_poly.pdbx_strand_id
1 'polypeptide(L)'
;MIVLVPVSMFSVNFSVARGRPYSRLERRVLEEIAAQAGAAPDQGATLTSLCDTFRVHERLMVEAVVTLVGAGWVAVTSGREATFVLTDEGQQACSSGKDPASVVVAPAAPCTVVFDRTAGQLARRGEVLTVSKQEARPDLNPSTPLRIVRNALDESQIQKLLPRASGEWVRSIGRPRLVTVDRYLPVRVDLVDRSITGLPRGWHQALSAEILAVAQARKEELESAPEIQPTPQAIAVKVAPPVQARMPATDAGHRPTPLSIPGRKPPATALGAAAAPQTSVSFPWLYGAEPFGSSDDSPTDQSTEAALFSEVSGEEAHQLVLAEALATAASHVLIASPTVNMESLSKLGDVIQAAVARGVRVDVLYGDTEEGTNPQGIVDLLHRIGYHAAERLGRDLLKPAKERTGSGASLLIFDGRNGALEAVIGNYAWVGSPSSTRAHSAHMGGTEFLAQVARAAAGLWTWSGDPDSADRWRHVADRCQDETAVSEARGDRLKDQVLAELIVDDEHARNAQGSDDGALRVGGARRHESGFAAGFRGISAVIHRPDTLAAP
;
A
#
# COMPACT_ATOMS: atom_id res chain seq x y z
N MET A 1 16.56 33.94 -17.56
CA MET A 1 16.91 32.64 -18.18
C MET A 1 15.91 31.58 -17.76
N ILE A 2 15.72 30.49 -18.52
CA ILE A 2 14.89 29.35 -18.10
C ILE A 2 15.79 28.26 -17.53
N VAL A 3 15.43 27.72 -16.36
CA VAL A 3 16.02 26.51 -15.77
C VAL A 3 14.93 25.45 -15.70
N LEU A 4 15.27 24.20 -15.98
CA LEU A 4 14.37 23.07 -15.93
C LEU A 4 14.52 22.32 -14.60
N VAL A 5 13.40 21.97 -13.97
CA VAL A 5 13.38 21.06 -12.82
C VAL A 5 12.77 19.73 -13.28
N PRO A 6 13.48 18.60 -13.21
CA PRO A 6 12.95 17.30 -13.61
C PRO A 6 11.86 16.85 -12.64
N VAL A 7 10.71 16.44 -13.18
CA VAL A 7 9.56 16.01 -12.39
C VAL A 7 8.98 14.70 -12.92
N SER A 8 8.38 13.92 -12.03
CA SER A 8 7.54 12.78 -12.39
C SER A 8 6.10 13.01 -12.02
N MET A 9 5.18 12.37 -12.74
CA MET A 9 3.76 12.49 -12.49
C MET A 9 3.21 11.14 -12.06
N PHE A 10 2.41 11.12 -11.01
CA PHE A 10 1.77 9.93 -10.47
C PHE A 10 0.25 10.11 -10.46
N SER A 11 -0.49 9.11 -10.92
CA SER A 11 -1.95 9.05 -10.80
C SER A 11 -2.29 8.25 -9.56
N VAL A 12 -3.12 8.81 -8.70
CA VAL A 12 -3.51 8.23 -7.42
C VAL A 12 -5.01 8.05 -7.43
N ASN A 13 -5.45 6.80 -7.31
CA ASN A 13 -6.84 6.48 -6.98
C ASN A 13 -6.98 6.55 -5.46
N PHE A 14 -8.09 7.08 -4.95
CA PHE A 14 -8.31 7.14 -3.51
C PHE A 14 -9.81 7.18 -3.22
N SER A 15 -10.17 6.88 -1.97
CA SER A 15 -11.52 7.04 -1.48
C SER A 15 -11.58 8.12 -0.40
N VAL A 16 -12.67 8.87 -0.41
CA VAL A 16 -13.00 9.78 0.68
C VAL A 16 -14.12 9.18 1.50
N ALA A 17 -14.04 9.43 2.79
CA ALA A 17 -15.09 9.12 3.74
C ALA A 17 -15.69 10.43 4.24
N ARG A 18 -17.00 10.42 4.47
CA ARG A 18 -17.75 11.48 5.16
C ARG A 18 -18.51 10.87 6.33
N GLY A 19 -18.62 11.62 7.42
CA GLY A 19 -19.21 11.16 8.69
C GLY A 19 -18.29 11.38 9.89
N ARG A 20 -18.40 10.55 10.91
CA ARG A 20 -17.38 10.44 11.96
C ARG A 20 -16.91 8.99 11.99
N PRO A 21 -15.60 8.71 11.87
CA PRO A 21 -15.11 7.34 12.00
C PRO A 21 -15.39 6.85 13.42
N TYR A 22 -15.85 5.60 13.54
CA TYR A 22 -16.07 4.95 14.83
C TYR A 22 -14.78 4.24 15.19
N SER A 23 -14.18 4.67 16.27
CA SER A 23 -13.07 4.02 16.95
C SER A 23 -13.53 2.70 17.58
N ARG A 24 -12.55 1.83 17.82
CA ARG A 24 -12.75 0.59 18.57
C ARG A 24 -13.27 0.85 19.99
N LEU A 25 -12.90 1.98 20.60
CA LEU A 25 -13.41 2.38 21.90
C LEU A 25 -14.92 2.56 21.85
N GLU A 26 -15.45 3.31 20.88
CA GLU A 26 -16.90 3.51 20.75
C GLU A 26 -17.64 2.19 20.54
N ARG A 27 -17.05 1.25 19.79
CA ARG A 27 -17.63 -0.09 19.65
C ARG A 27 -17.66 -0.85 20.98
N ARG A 28 -16.57 -0.85 21.75
CA ARG A 28 -16.55 -1.50 23.06
C ARG A 28 -17.50 -0.85 24.06
N VAL A 29 -17.61 0.47 24.05
CA VAL A 29 -18.58 1.20 24.86
C VAL A 29 -20.01 0.78 24.53
N LEU A 30 -20.33 0.63 23.24
CA LEU A 30 -21.64 0.13 22.80
C LEU A 30 -21.91 -1.30 23.30
N GLU A 31 -20.93 -2.19 23.17
CA GLU A 31 -21.00 -3.59 23.65
C GLU A 31 -21.20 -3.66 25.18
N GLU A 32 -20.52 -2.79 25.93
CA GLU A 32 -20.66 -2.71 27.39
C GLU A 32 -22.05 -2.19 27.81
N ILE A 33 -22.58 -1.18 27.12
CA ILE A 33 -23.95 -0.71 27.33
C ILE A 33 -24.94 -1.86 27.07
N ALA A 34 -24.71 -2.67 26.03
CA ALA A 34 -25.51 -3.86 25.73
C ALA A 34 -25.45 -4.90 26.87
N ALA A 35 -24.25 -5.16 27.38
CA ALA A 35 -24.02 -6.15 28.44
C ALA A 35 -24.72 -5.74 29.75
N GLN A 36 -24.62 -4.46 30.14
CA GLN A 36 -25.27 -3.94 31.34
C GLN A 36 -26.80 -3.99 31.23
N ALA A 37 -27.36 -3.66 30.05
CA ALA A 37 -28.80 -3.76 29.81
C ALA A 37 -29.33 -5.21 29.92
N GLY A 38 -28.51 -6.21 29.57
CA GLY A 38 -28.87 -7.62 29.74
C GLY A 38 -28.87 -8.10 31.20
N ALA A 39 -28.01 -7.53 32.04
CA ALA A 39 -27.91 -7.89 33.47
C ALA A 39 -29.01 -7.24 34.32
N ALA A 40 -29.40 -6.01 34.00
CA ALA A 40 -30.44 -5.27 34.70
C ALA A 40 -31.25 -4.43 33.68
N PRO A 41 -32.36 -4.96 33.13
CA PRO A 41 -33.13 -4.30 32.06
C PRO A 41 -33.62 -2.89 32.39
N ASP A 42 -33.82 -2.61 33.68
CA ASP A 42 -34.30 -1.32 34.18
C ASP A 42 -33.16 -0.35 34.54
N GLN A 43 -31.89 -0.76 34.44
CA GLN A 43 -30.71 0.05 34.72
C GLN A 43 -29.80 0.15 33.49
N GLY A 44 -29.86 1.30 32.80
CA GLY A 44 -28.89 1.62 31.76
C GLY A 44 -27.50 1.91 32.33
N ALA A 45 -26.48 1.90 31.47
CA ALA A 45 -25.11 2.23 31.86
C ALA A 45 -24.98 3.72 32.23
N THR A 46 -24.16 4.07 33.21
CA THR A 46 -23.87 5.47 33.56
C THR A 46 -22.51 5.88 33.02
N LEU A 47 -22.25 7.19 32.93
CA LEU A 47 -20.94 7.68 32.53
C LEU A 47 -19.85 7.18 33.49
N THR A 48 -20.18 7.19 34.79
CA THR A 48 -19.32 6.69 35.87
C THR A 48 -18.99 5.21 35.69
N SER A 49 -20.00 4.35 35.45
CA SER A 49 -19.77 2.92 35.26
C SER A 49 -18.90 2.63 34.03
N LEU A 50 -19.13 3.34 32.93
CA LEU A 50 -18.31 3.21 31.72
C LEU A 50 -16.85 3.66 31.96
N CYS A 51 -16.64 4.78 32.66
CA CYS A 51 -15.27 5.23 32.99
C CYS A 51 -14.53 4.23 33.88
N ASP A 52 -15.23 3.63 34.86
CA ASP A 52 -14.67 2.62 35.75
C ASP A 52 -14.31 1.33 35.00
N THR A 53 -15.15 0.89 34.06
CA THR A 53 -14.90 -0.29 33.23
C THR A 53 -13.71 -0.09 32.30
N PHE A 54 -13.68 1.02 31.55
CA PHE A 54 -12.66 1.24 30.53
C PHE A 54 -11.36 1.86 31.06
N ARG A 55 -11.36 2.40 32.29
CA ARG A 55 -10.22 3.09 32.91
C ARG A 55 -9.66 4.22 32.04
N VAL A 56 -10.54 4.92 31.31
CA VAL A 56 -10.19 6.07 30.47
C VAL A 56 -10.65 7.38 31.11
N HIS A 57 -10.06 8.49 30.66
CA HIS A 57 -10.45 9.82 31.11
C HIS A 57 -11.91 10.13 30.71
N GLU A 58 -12.68 10.74 31.62
CA GLU A 58 -14.11 11.06 31.47
C GLU A 58 -14.42 11.78 30.15
N ARG A 59 -13.62 12.78 29.79
CA ARG A 59 -13.74 13.51 28.51
C ARG A 59 -13.76 12.59 27.27
N LEU A 60 -12.90 11.56 27.23
CA LEU A 60 -12.86 10.62 26.11
C LEU A 60 -14.12 9.75 26.08
N MET A 61 -14.61 9.35 27.26
CA MET A 61 -15.86 8.60 27.38
C MET A 61 -17.07 9.42 26.94
N VAL A 62 -17.14 10.69 27.35
CA VAL A 62 -18.18 11.62 26.88
C VAL A 62 -18.13 11.76 25.37
N GLU A 63 -16.95 11.93 24.78
CA GLU A 63 -16.81 12.02 23.32
C GLU A 63 -17.30 10.75 22.61
N ALA A 64 -16.98 9.57 23.14
CA ALA A 64 -17.42 8.28 22.62
C ALA A 64 -18.94 8.12 22.72
N VAL A 65 -19.53 8.40 23.89
CA VAL A 65 -20.99 8.30 24.09
C VAL A 65 -21.73 9.31 23.23
N VAL A 66 -21.24 10.55 23.10
CA VAL A 66 -21.82 11.56 22.20
C VAL A 66 -21.75 11.10 20.74
N THR A 67 -20.67 10.41 20.33
CA THR A 67 -20.62 9.77 19.00
C THR A 67 -21.75 8.75 18.84
N LEU A 68 -21.91 7.84 19.79
CA LEU A 68 -22.93 6.78 19.75
C LEU A 68 -24.36 7.33 19.81
N VAL A 69 -24.60 8.41 20.56
CA VAL A 69 -25.88 9.12 20.60
C VAL A 69 -26.14 9.83 19.26
N GLY A 70 -25.13 10.51 18.71
CA GLY A 70 -25.23 11.12 17.38
C GLY A 70 -25.47 10.12 16.25
N ALA A 71 -25.08 8.86 16.45
CA ALA A 71 -25.38 7.73 15.57
C ALA A 71 -26.86 7.32 15.58
N GLY A 72 -27.59 7.65 16.64
CA GLY A 72 -28.87 7.04 16.96
C GLY A 72 -28.75 5.60 17.49
N TRP A 73 -27.61 5.20 18.04
CA TRP A 73 -27.37 3.84 18.58
C TRP A 73 -27.54 3.75 20.10
N VAL A 74 -27.31 4.87 20.76
CA VAL A 74 -27.49 5.03 22.20
C VAL A 74 -28.50 6.14 22.41
N ALA A 75 -29.47 5.91 23.29
CA ALA A 75 -30.37 6.93 23.79
C ALA A 75 -30.00 7.28 25.23
N VAL A 76 -30.27 8.54 25.61
CA VAL A 76 -30.12 9.01 26.99
C VAL A 76 -31.49 8.99 27.64
N THR A 77 -31.65 8.19 28.69
CA THR A 77 -32.89 8.16 29.47
C THR A 77 -32.80 9.11 30.67
N SER A 78 -33.93 9.74 30.99
CA SER A 78 -34.02 10.73 32.08
C SER A 78 -34.10 10.04 33.44
N GLY A 79 -33.24 10.43 34.37
CA GLY A 79 -33.21 9.94 35.75
C GLY A 79 -32.51 10.94 36.67
N ARG A 80 -32.20 10.55 37.91
CA ARG A 80 -31.33 11.37 38.80
C ARG A 80 -29.90 11.45 38.26
N GLU A 81 -29.47 10.43 37.53
CA GLU A 81 -28.22 10.37 36.77
C GLU A 81 -28.58 10.03 35.32
N ALA A 82 -27.81 10.54 34.36
CA ALA A 82 -28.00 10.20 32.94
C ALA A 82 -27.60 8.74 32.71
N THR A 83 -28.56 7.93 32.29
CA THR A 83 -28.32 6.53 31.90
C THR A 83 -28.39 6.39 30.39
N PHE A 84 -27.54 5.51 29.87
CA PHE A 84 -27.39 5.21 28.46
C PHE A 84 -27.99 3.84 28.18
N VAL A 85 -28.87 3.77 27.20
CA VAL A 85 -29.53 2.54 26.75
C VAL A 85 -29.37 2.39 25.25
N LEU A 86 -29.35 1.16 24.75
CA LEU A 86 -29.35 0.91 23.31
C LEU A 86 -30.71 1.26 22.70
N THR A 87 -30.67 1.83 21.50
CA THR A 87 -31.84 1.88 20.60
C THR A 87 -31.98 0.54 19.85
N ASP A 88 -33.07 0.36 19.11
CA ASP A 88 -33.25 -0.80 18.23
C ASP A 88 -32.09 -0.93 17.24
N GLU A 89 -31.63 0.19 16.66
CA GLU A 89 -30.48 0.24 15.76
C GLU A 89 -29.17 -0.12 16.48
N GLY A 90 -28.97 0.36 17.71
CA GLY A 90 -27.81 0.02 18.53
C GLY A 90 -27.75 -1.47 18.87
N GLN A 91 -28.91 -2.07 19.19
CA GLN A 91 -29.01 -3.50 19.48
C GLN A 91 -28.78 -4.37 18.24
N GLN A 92 -29.26 -3.92 17.08
CA GLN A 92 -28.93 -4.55 15.80
C GLN A 92 -27.44 -4.41 15.47
N ALA A 93 -26.80 -3.29 15.79
CA ALA A 93 -25.36 -3.08 15.56
C ALA A 93 -24.48 -3.98 16.43
N CYS A 94 -24.84 -4.17 17.70
CA CYS A 94 -24.18 -5.12 18.60
C CYS A 94 -24.30 -6.55 18.10
N SER A 95 -25.52 -6.99 17.74
CA SER A 95 -25.78 -8.38 17.32
C SER A 95 -25.21 -8.71 15.95
N SER A 96 -25.18 -7.75 15.02
CA SER A 96 -24.71 -8.00 13.65
C SER A 96 -23.19 -7.93 13.47
N GLY A 97 -22.45 -7.41 14.46
CA GLY A 97 -21.00 -7.21 14.31
C GLY A 97 -20.61 -6.09 13.34
N LYS A 98 -21.57 -5.39 12.73
CA LYS A 98 -21.30 -4.37 11.71
C LYS A 98 -21.06 -3.00 12.35
N ASP A 99 -20.03 -2.30 11.90
CA ASP A 99 -19.81 -0.91 12.23
C ASP A 99 -20.86 -0.02 11.54
N PRO A 100 -21.18 1.17 12.09
CA PRO A 100 -22.26 1.98 11.54
C PRO A 100 -21.95 2.42 10.12
N ALA A 101 -23.00 2.53 9.31
CA ALA A 101 -22.97 3.28 8.05
C ALA A 101 -22.89 4.82 8.27
N SER A 102 -22.38 5.26 9.42
CA SER A 102 -22.09 6.67 9.70
C SER A 102 -20.98 7.20 8.81
N VAL A 103 -20.15 6.30 8.28
CA VAL A 103 -19.10 6.59 7.32
C VAL A 103 -19.59 6.20 5.93
N VAL A 104 -19.96 7.21 5.14
CA VAL A 104 -20.20 7.01 3.71
C VAL A 104 -18.85 7.08 3.01
N VAL A 105 -18.39 5.95 2.50
CA VAL A 105 -17.18 5.87 1.68
C VAL A 105 -17.58 6.02 0.21
N ALA A 106 -16.97 6.99 -0.47
CA ALA A 106 -17.15 7.19 -1.89
C ALA A 106 -15.79 7.15 -2.61
N PRO A 107 -15.70 6.52 -3.79
CA PRO A 107 -14.51 6.65 -4.62
C PRO A 107 -14.37 8.11 -5.07
N ALA A 108 -13.19 8.68 -4.89
CA ALA A 108 -12.88 10.02 -5.36
C ALA A 108 -12.34 9.97 -6.79
N ALA A 109 -12.46 11.08 -7.52
CA ALA A 109 -11.86 11.19 -8.84
C ALA A 109 -10.32 11.05 -8.74
N PRO A 110 -9.67 10.27 -9.63
CA PRO A 110 -8.23 10.09 -9.59
C PRO A 110 -7.48 11.43 -9.61
N CYS A 111 -6.49 11.58 -8.73
CA CYS A 111 -5.70 12.79 -8.59
C CYS A 111 -4.30 12.58 -9.19
N THR A 112 -3.82 13.54 -9.98
CA THR A 112 -2.42 13.52 -10.44
C THR A 112 -1.54 14.37 -9.51
N VAL A 113 -0.50 13.76 -8.97
CA VAL A 113 0.54 14.40 -8.14
C VAL A 113 1.83 14.55 -8.95
N VAL A 114 2.50 15.67 -8.79
CA VAL A 114 3.80 15.97 -9.39
C VAL A 114 4.87 15.82 -8.32
N PHE A 115 5.92 15.07 -8.62
CA PHE A 115 7.06 14.79 -7.75
C PHE A 115 8.34 15.34 -8.36
N ASP A 116 8.95 16.32 -7.70
CA ASP A 116 10.27 16.82 -8.07
C ASP A 116 11.36 15.79 -7.76
N ARG A 117 12.24 15.59 -8.74
CA ARG A 117 13.29 14.60 -8.73
C ARG A 117 14.64 15.12 -8.21
N THR A 118 14.69 16.40 -7.85
CA THR A 118 15.89 17.07 -7.32
C THR A 118 15.92 17.04 -5.79
N ALA A 119 14.84 17.48 -5.14
CA ALA A 119 14.72 17.63 -3.69
C ALA A 119 13.54 16.86 -3.10
N GLY A 120 12.75 16.15 -3.91
CA GLY A 120 11.69 15.27 -3.44
C GLY A 120 10.40 15.99 -3.05
N GLN A 121 10.20 17.19 -3.59
CA GLN A 121 9.01 17.98 -3.29
C GLN A 121 7.78 17.44 -4.04
N LEU A 122 6.61 17.58 -3.43
CA LEU A 122 5.34 17.13 -4.01
C LEU A 122 4.38 18.32 -4.20
N ALA A 123 3.55 18.25 -5.24
CA ALA A 123 2.51 19.24 -5.51
C ALA A 123 1.36 18.61 -6.30
N ARG A 124 0.18 19.24 -6.28
CA ARG A 124 -0.93 18.84 -7.16
C ARG A 124 -0.61 19.23 -8.60
N ARG A 125 -1.12 18.47 -9.58
CA ARG A 125 -0.99 18.84 -11.00
C ARG A 125 -1.49 20.25 -11.31
N GLY A 126 -2.53 20.73 -10.63
CA GLY A 126 -3.06 22.09 -10.83
C GLY A 126 -2.18 23.21 -10.28
N GLU A 127 -1.19 22.89 -9.44
CA GLU A 127 -0.28 23.87 -8.81
C GLU A 127 1.00 24.08 -9.62
N VAL A 128 1.29 23.18 -10.57
CA VAL A 128 2.56 23.13 -11.28
C VAL A 128 2.33 22.98 -12.78
N LEU A 129 2.88 23.91 -13.57
CA LEU A 129 2.87 23.81 -15.03
C LEU A 129 4.04 22.95 -15.48
N THR A 130 3.76 21.76 -16.01
CA THR A 130 4.79 20.86 -16.54
C THR A 130 4.75 20.79 -18.06
N VAL A 131 5.92 20.71 -18.68
CA VAL A 131 6.10 20.55 -20.13
C VAL A 131 6.77 19.22 -20.44
N SER A 132 6.56 18.72 -21.65
CA SER A 132 7.25 17.52 -22.15
C SER A 132 8.74 17.79 -22.38
N LYS A 133 9.56 16.73 -22.45
CA LYS A 133 10.99 16.83 -22.79
C LYS A 133 11.24 17.55 -24.13
N GLN A 134 10.38 17.36 -25.13
CA GLN A 134 10.52 18.02 -26.43
C GLN A 134 10.29 19.53 -26.35
N GLU A 135 9.27 19.95 -25.60
CA GLU A 135 8.94 21.36 -25.37
C GLU A 135 9.97 22.03 -24.44
N ALA A 136 10.50 21.28 -23.47
CA ALA A 136 11.47 21.79 -22.50
C ALA A 136 12.79 22.21 -23.13
N ARG A 137 13.15 21.63 -24.29
CA ARG A 137 14.43 21.86 -24.98
C ARG A 137 15.62 21.80 -24.02
N PRO A 138 15.89 20.62 -23.39
CA PRO A 138 17.00 20.47 -22.44
C PRO A 138 18.38 20.67 -23.09
N ASP A 139 18.45 20.68 -24.43
CA ASP A 139 19.60 21.10 -25.23
C ASP A 139 19.90 22.61 -25.09
N LEU A 140 18.88 23.43 -24.84
CA LEU A 140 18.98 24.89 -24.75
C LEU A 140 18.89 25.40 -23.31
N ASN A 141 18.12 24.73 -22.47
CA ASN A 141 17.83 25.15 -21.10
C ASN A 141 18.53 24.21 -20.10
N PRO A 142 19.36 24.73 -19.17
CA PRO A 142 20.02 23.90 -18.17
C PRO A 142 19.00 23.30 -17.20
N SER A 143 19.30 22.11 -16.65
CA SER A 143 18.43 21.39 -15.72
C SER A 143 19.09 21.22 -14.36
N THR A 144 18.30 21.24 -13.28
CA THR A 144 18.77 20.78 -11.96
C THR A 144 19.10 19.28 -12.00
N PRO A 145 20.04 18.80 -11.15
CA PRO A 145 20.47 17.41 -11.17
C PRO A 145 19.38 16.46 -10.68
N LEU A 146 19.31 15.30 -11.32
CA LEU A 146 18.47 14.19 -10.89
C LEU A 146 19.09 13.51 -9.67
N ARG A 147 18.61 13.80 -8.46
CA ARG A 147 19.09 13.17 -7.21
C ARG A 147 18.24 11.99 -6.78
N ILE A 148 16.95 12.01 -7.08
CA ILE A 148 16.00 10.99 -6.64
C ILE A 148 15.58 10.12 -7.81
N VAL A 149 16.12 8.90 -7.87
CA VAL A 149 15.86 7.96 -8.96
C VAL A 149 14.62 7.09 -8.72
N ARG A 150 14.08 7.08 -7.49
CA ARG A 150 12.95 6.21 -7.12
C ARG A 150 11.69 6.46 -7.95
N ASN A 151 11.07 5.39 -8.43
CA ASN A 151 9.86 5.42 -9.28
C ASN A 151 8.57 5.09 -8.52
N ALA A 152 8.61 5.22 -7.19
CA ALA A 152 7.49 4.95 -6.30
C ALA A 152 7.28 6.13 -5.35
N LEU A 153 6.01 6.35 -4.96
CA LEU A 153 5.62 7.27 -3.91
C LEU A 153 4.91 6.51 -2.80
N ASP A 154 5.16 6.95 -1.58
CA ASP A 154 4.49 6.44 -0.40
C ASP A 154 3.16 7.17 -0.18
N GLU A 155 2.16 6.45 0.31
CA GLU A 155 0.80 6.94 0.52
C GLU A 155 0.73 8.07 1.55
N SER A 156 1.54 8.00 2.61
CA SER A 156 1.60 9.01 3.66
C SER A 156 2.10 10.36 3.11
N GLN A 157 3.01 10.32 2.14
CA GLN A 157 3.59 11.51 1.52
C GLN A 157 2.55 12.28 0.70
N ILE A 158 1.58 11.58 0.10
CA ILE A 158 0.61 12.16 -0.81
C ILE A 158 -0.75 12.47 -0.16
N GLN A 159 -1.06 11.91 1.01
CA GLN A 159 -2.37 12.05 1.68
C GLN A 159 -2.81 13.52 1.83
N LYS A 160 -1.87 14.42 2.12
CA LYS A 160 -2.15 15.87 2.29
C LYS A 160 -2.49 16.57 0.98
N LEU A 161 -2.08 15.99 -0.15
CA LEU A 161 -2.28 16.55 -1.49
C LEU A 161 -3.56 16.05 -2.15
N LEU A 162 -4.23 15.04 -1.60
CA LEU A 162 -5.47 14.54 -2.19
C LEU A 162 -6.63 15.53 -1.95
N PRO A 163 -7.40 15.87 -3.01
CA PRO A 163 -8.52 16.80 -2.88
C PRO A 163 -9.65 16.15 -2.09
N ARG A 164 -10.27 16.93 -1.20
CA ARG A 164 -11.41 16.51 -0.35
C ARG A 164 -12.27 17.72 0.00
N ALA A 165 -13.58 17.51 0.14
CA ALA A 165 -14.50 18.55 0.60
C ALA A 165 -14.37 18.78 2.11
N SER A 166 -14.96 19.87 2.60
CA SER A 166 -15.03 20.13 4.04
C SER A 166 -15.83 19.03 4.74
N GLY A 167 -15.26 18.43 5.78
CA GLY A 167 -15.86 17.30 6.51
C GLY A 167 -15.61 15.93 5.89
N GLU A 168 -14.86 15.85 4.78
CA GLU A 168 -14.35 14.59 4.25
C GLU A 168 -12.92 14.32 4.75
N TRP A 169 -12.58 13.04 4.92
CA TRP A 169 -11.21 12.59 5.13
C TRP A 169 -10.85 11.50 4.12
N VAL A 170 -9.55 11.37 3.84
CA VAL A 170 -9.05 10.29 3.00
C VAL A 170 -9.19 8.98 3.77
N ARG A 171 -9.98 8.04 3.27
CA ARG A 171 -10.20 6.73 3.91
C ARG A 171 -9.15 5.73 3.46
N SER A 172 -8.92 5.65 2.16
CA SER A 172 -7.88 4.80 1.59
C SER A 172 -7.21 5.49 0.42
N ILE A 173 -5.93 5.21 0.24
CA ILE A 173 -5.12 5.67 -0.88
C ILE A 173 -4.74 4.40 -1.64
N GLY A 174 -5.10 4.34 -2.91
CA GLY A 174 -4.61 3.29 -3.79
C GLY A 174 -3.17 3.58 -4.19
N ARG A 175 -2.44 2.52 -4.55
CA ARG A 175 -1.04 2.62 -4.96
C ARG A 175 -0.82 3.70 -6.03
N PRO A 176 0.07 4.69 -5.80
CA PRO A 176 0.40 5.69 -6.80
C PRO A 176 0.97 5.04 -8.07
N ARG A 177 0.33 5.27 -9.21
CA ARG A 177 0.77 4.75 -10.51
C ARG A 177 1.60 5.80 -11.22
N LEU A 178 2.86 5.49 -11.53
CA LEU A 178 3.71 6.36 -12.32
C LEU A 178 3.12 6.57 -13.72
N VAL A 179 2.81 7.81 -14.07
CA VAL A 179 2.27 8.21 -15.37
C VAL A 179 3.41 8.50 -16.35
N THR A 180 4.40 9.26 -15.92
CA THR A 180 5.56 9.62 -16.75
C THR A 180 6.70 10.17 -15.89
N VAL A 181 7.94 9.95 -16.34
CA VAL A 181 9.17 10.52 -15.77
C VAL A 181 9.79 11.62 -16.64
N ASP A 182 9.27 11.82 -17.86
CA ASP A 182 9.87 12.68 -18.89
C ASP A 182 9.20 14.05 -18.96
N ARG A 183 9.06 14.68 -17.80
CA ARG A 183 8.44 16.01 -17.65
C ARG A 183 9.38 16.96 -16.94
N TYR A 184 9.25 18.23 -17.27
CA TYR A 184 10.01 19.30 -16.65
C TYR A 184 9.07 20.39 -16.17
N LEU A 185 9.41 21.01 -15.04
CA LEU A 185 8.86 22.28 -14.60
C LEU A 185 9.82 23.39 -15.07
N PRO A 186 9.45 24.20 -16.08
CA PRO A 186 10.28 25.32 -16.49
C PRO A 186 10.08 26.49 -15.53
N VAL A 187 11.17 26.92 -14.90
CA VAL A 187 11.17 28.11 -14.03
C VAL A 187 11.99 29.22 -14.69
N ARG A 188 11.55 30.47 -14.55
CA ARG A 188 12.32 31.62 -15.02
C ARG A 188 13.13 32.18 -13.87
N VAL A 189 14.42 32.32 -14.10
CA VAL A 189 15.38 32.84 -13.14
C VAL A 189 15.86 34.21 -13.59
N ASP A 190 15.74 35.17 -12.68
CA ASP A 190 16.45 36.44 -12.73
C ASP A 190 17.66 36.37 -11.80
N LEU A 191 18.87 36.39 -12.38
CA LEU A 191 20.11 36.30 -11.62
C LEU A 191 20.46 37.62 -10.92
N VAL A 192 19.96 38.76 -11.40
CA VAL A 192 20.21 40.07 -10.81
C VAL A 192 19.43 40.20 -9.50
N ASP A 193 18.12 39.92 -9.58
CA ASP A 193 17.23 39.99 -8.41
C ASP A 193 17.25 38.71 -7.56
N ARG A 194 17.98 37.69 -8.02
CA ARG A 194 17.98 36.31 -7.47
C ARG A 194 16.56 35.78 -7.28
N SER A 195 15.65 36.15 -8.19
CA SER A 195 14.24 35.81 -8.12
C SER A 195 13.92 34.64 -9.06
N ILE A 196 12.96 33.81 -8.63
CA ILE A 196 12.52 32.63 -9.39
C ILE A 196 11.00 32.75 -9.57
N THR A 197 10.54 32.72 -10.81
CA THR A 197 9.12 32.74 -11.15
C THR A 197 8.69 31.42 -11.81
N GLY A 198 7.47 30.98 -11.50
CA GLY A 198 6.94 29.69 -11.93
C GLY A 198 7.19 28.51 -10.97
N LEU A 199 7.92 28.74 -9.86
CA LEU A 199 8.13 27.74 -8.81
C LEU A 199 6.98 27.78 -7.77
N PRO A 200 6.43 26.64 -7.33
CA PRO A 200 5.43 26.62 -6.26
C PRO A 200 6.00 27.18 -4.95
N ARG A 201 5.19 27.95 -4.21
CA ARG A 201 5.63 28.62 -2.96
C ARG A 201 6.30 27.66 -1.97
N GLY A 202 5.72 26.48 -1.77
CA GLY A 202 6.26 25.46 -0.85
C GLY A 202 7.60 24.86 -1.27
N TRP A 203 7.98 25.00 -2.54
CA TRP A 203 9.22 24.41 -3.08
C TRP A 203 10.42 25.36 -3.03
N HIS A 204 10.19 26.66 -2.78
CA HIS A 204 11.25 27.66 -2.77
C HIS A 204 12.36 27.33 -1.77
N GLN A 205 12.03 26.91 -0.55
CA GLN A 205 13.03 26.60 0.47
C GLN A 205 13.97 25.46 0.06
N ALA A 206 13.44 24.45 -0.63
CA ALA A 206 14.18 23.25 -1.00
C ALA A 206 14.96 23.40 -2.33
N LEU A 207 14.43 24.15 -3.29
CA LEU A 207 14.95 24.17 -4.67
C LEU A 207 15.65 25.47 -5.09
N SER A 208 15.42 26.60 -4.40
CA SER A 208 15.90 27.90 -4.92
C SER A 208 17.43 27.97 -5.04
N ALA A 209 18.17 27.44 -4.06
CA ALA A 209 19.62 27.44 -4.08
C ALA A 209 20.17 26.66 -5.28
N GLU A 210 19.63 25.47 -5.54
CA GLU A 210 20.03 24.62 -6.66
C GLU A 210 19.71 25.26 -8.02
N ILE A 211 18.50 25.80 -8.16
CA ILE A 211 18.06 26.47 -9.39
C ILE A 211 18.95 27.68 -9.70
N LEU A 212 19.27 28.49 -8.69
CA LEU A 212 20.16 29.65 -8.84
C LEU A 212 21.59 29.23 -9.18
N ALA A 213 22.10 28.16 -8.57
CA ALA A 213 23.45 27.65 -8.86
C ALA A 213 23.56 27.16 -10.31
N VAL A 214 22.57 26.39 -10.79
CA VAL A 214 22.51 25.94 -12.19
C VAL A 214 22.39 27.11 -13.15
N ALA A 215 21.60 28.13 -12.80
CA ALA A 215 21.49 29.34 -13.60
C ALA A 215 22.82 30.10 -13.67
N GLN A 216 23.49 30.29 -12.53
CA GLN A 216 24.75 31.02 -12.48
C GLN A 216 25.85 30.30 -13.29
N ALA A 217 25.97 28.98 -13.14
CA ALA A 217 26.94 28.18 -13.89
C ALA A 217 26.71 28.28 -15.41
N ARG A 218 25.46 28.26 -15.87
CA ARG A 218 25.15 28.41 -17.29
C ARG A 218 25.48 29.80 -17.83
N LYS A 219 25.31 30.86 -17.02
CA LYS A 219 25.70 32.22 -17.40
C LYS A 219 27.22 32.32 -17.58
N GLU A 220 27.98 31.77 -16.64
CA GLU A 220 29.45 31.74 -16.71
C GLU A 220 29.96 30.93 -17.90
N GLU A 221 29.32 29.81 -18.23
CA GLU A 221 29.64 29.02 -19.43
C GLU A 221 29.43 29.82 -20.73
N LEU A 222 28.35 30.62 -20.81
CA LEU A 222 28.06 31.48 -21.96
C LEU A 222 29.01 32.67 -22.06
N GLU A 223 29.45 33.23 -20.92
CA GLU A 223 30.42 34.33 -20.87
C GLU A 223 31.86 33.87 -21.12
N SER A 224 32.19 32.62 -20.76
CA SER A 224 33.52 32.02 -20.97
C SER A 224 33.67 31.31 -22.31
N ALA A 225 32.57 31.01 -23.01
CA ALA A 225 32.61 30.52 -24.38
C ALA A 225 33.37 31.55 -25.24
N PRO A 226 34.52 31.19 -25.84
CA PRO A 226 35.29 32.13 -26.65
C PRO A 226 34.37 32.70 -27.71
N GLU A 227 34.39 34.03 -27.87
CA GLU A 227 33.61 34.74 -28.87
C GLU A 227 34.04 34.19 -30.24
N ILE A 228 33.33 33.16 -30.72
CA ILE A 228 33.57 32.57 -32.03
C ILE A 228 33.17 33.68 -32.99
N GLN A 229 34.15 34.49 -33.39
CA GLN A 229 33.98 35.49 -34.43
C GLN A 229 33.29 34.77 -35.58
N PRO A 230 32.09 35.21 -36.00
CA PRO A 230 31.37 34.55 -37.06
C PRO A 230 32.26 34.61 -38.29
N THR A 231 32.93 33.50 -38.60
CA THR A 231 33.69 33.37 -39.83
C THR A 231 32.69 33.69 -40.94
N PRO A 232 32.93 34.70 -41.79
CA PRO A 232 32.00 35.08 -42.83
C PRO A 232 31.84 33.90 -43.80
N GLN A 233 30.86 33.04 -43.53
CA GLN A 233 30.45 32.00 -44.45
C GLN A 233 29.72 32.73 -45.57
N ALA A 234 30.44 32.90 -46.69
CA ALA A 234 29.88 33.29 -47.96
C ALA A 234 28.76 32.30 -48.32
N ILE A 235 27.51 32.69 -48.07
CA ILE A 235 26.33 31.95 -48.50
C ILE A 235 26.26 32.09 -50.02
N ALA A 236 26.82 31.12 -50.74
CA ALA A 236 26.47 30.88 -52.13
C ALA A 236 25.03 30.36 -52.16
N VAL A 237 24.06 31.27 -52.29
CA VAL A 237 22.65 30.96 -52.57
C VAL A 237 22.58 30.28 -53.93
N LYS A 238 22.52 28.94 -53.93
CA LYS A 238 22.20 28.15 -55.13
C LYS A 238 20.70 28.23 -55.35
N VAL A 239 20.28 29.16 -56.21
CA VAL A 239 18.90 29.31 -56.69
C VAL A 239 18.47 28.01 -57.39
N ALA A 240 17.50 27.31 -56.81
CA ALA A 240 16.81 26.19 -57.45
C ALA A 240 15.68 26.72 -58.36
N PRO A 241 15.37 26.05 -59.48
CA PRO A 241 14.32 26.47 -60.41
C PRO A 241 12.91 26.25 -59.85
N PRO A 242 11.89 26.95 -60.38
CA PRO A 242 10.54 26.95 -59.82
C PRO A 242 9.82 25.63 -60.06
N VAL A 243 9.39 24.99 -58.98
CA VAL A 243 8.46 23.86 -59.01
C VAL A 243 7.05 24.42 -59.20
N GLN A 244 6.41 24.03 -60.30
CA GLN A 244 5.03 24.36 -60.63
C GLN A 244 4.07 23.80 -59.57
N ALA A 245 3.21 24.67 -59.04
CA ALA A 245 2.14 24.33 -58.13
C ALA A 245 1.03 23.55 -58.86
N ARG A 246 0.76 22.32 -58.40
CA ARG A 246 -0.46 21.57 -58.72
C ARG A 246 -1.48 21.85 -57.61
N MET A 247 -2.58 22.51 -57.97
CA MET A 247 -3.75 22.69 -57.10
C MET A 247 -4.44 21.34 -56.85
N PRO A 248 -4.91 21.05 -55.63
CA PRO A 248 -6.06 20.21 -55.41
C PRO A 248 -7.32 21.07 -55.16
N ALA A 249 -8.42 20.59 -55.75
CA ALA A 249 -9.74 21.17 -55.66
C ALA A 249 -10.24 21.24 -54.21
N THR A 250 -10.89 22.36 -53.89
CA THR A 250 -11.70 22.59 -52.70
C THR A 250 -12.97 21.75 -52.75
N ASP A 251 -13.13 20.85 -51.79
CA ASP A 251 -14.42 20.21 -51.49
C ASP A 251 -14.99 20.84 -50.22
N ALA A 252 -16.15 21.48 -50.36
CA ALA A 252 -16.80 22.29 -49.33
C ALA A 252 -17.69 21.41 -48.44
N GLY A 253 -17.13 20.95 -47.32
CA GLY A 253 -17.88 20.26 -46.25
C GLY A 253 -18.27 21.23 -45.13
N HIS A 254 -19.58 21.46 -44.98
CA HIS A 254 -20.23 22.20 -43.90
C HIS A 254 -19.76 21.78 -42.49
N ARG A 255 -19.44 22.77 -41.65
CA ARG A 255 -19.38 22.62 -40.19
C ARG A 255 -20.40 23.58 -39.55
N PRO A 256 -21.28 23.10 -38.64
CA PRO A 256 -22.28 23.95 -38.01
C PRO A 256 -21.68 24.77 -36.86
N THR A 257 -22.14 26.00 -36.78
CA THR A 257 -21.88 26.99 -35.73
C THR A 257 -22.42 26.51 -34.36
N PRO A 258 -21.71 26.71 -33.24
CA PRO A 258 -22.30 26.49 -31.93
C PRO A 258 -23.23 27.67 -31.56
N LEU A 259 -24.48 27.30 -31.27
CA LEU A 259 -25.53 28.14 -30.73
C LEU A 259 -25.08 28.85 -29.45
N SER A 260 -25.19 30.18 -29.46
CA SER A 260 -25.12 31.01 -28.27
C SER A 260 -26.43 30.90 -27.48
N ILE A 261 -26.36 30.50 -26.22
CA ILE A 261 -27.48 30.53 -25.27
C ILE A 261 -27.37 31.81 -24.44
N PRO A 262 -28.27 32.79 -24.56
CA PRO A 262 -28.32 33.94 -23.68
C PRO A 262 -29.18 33.62 -22.45
N GLY A 263 -28.65 33.92 -21.26
CA GLY A 263 -29.47 34.06 -20.05
C GLY A 263 -29.05 33.19 -18.86
N ARG A 264 -28.05 33.66 -18.11
CA ARG A 264 -27.97 33.34 -16.68
C ARG A 264 -27.35 34.49 -15.91
N LYS A 265 -28.21 35.24 -15.21
CA LYS A 265 -27.83 36.23 -14.19
C LYS A 265 -27.13 35.50 -13.03
N PRO A 266 -25.97 35.98 -12.56
CA PRO A 266 -25.42 35.52 -11.29
C PRO A 266 -26.15 36.20 -10.11
N PRO A 267 -26.40 35.51 -8.99
CA PRO A 267 -26.89 36.14 -7.79
C PRO A 267 -25.76 36.94 -7.13
N ALA A 268 -26.12 38.15 -6.70
CA ALA A 268 -25.30 38.99 -5.85
C ALA A 268 -25.23 38.36 -4.46
N THR A 269 -24.01 38.11 -3.98
CA THR A 269 -23.75 37.72 -2.58
C THR A 269 -22.90 38.81 -1.94
N ALA A 270 -23.56 39.66 -1.17
CA ALA A 270 -22.93 40.46 -0.15
C ALA A 270 -22.63 39.56 1.05
N LEU A 271 -21.42 39.61 1.61
CA LEU A 271 -21.16 39.26 3.01
C LEU A 271 -19.80 39.82 3.44
N GLY A 272 -19.84 40.53 4.57
CA GLY A 272 -18.74 41.29 5.15
C GLY A 272 -17.63 40.44 5.72
N ALA A 273 -16.46 41.07 5.79
CA ALA A 273 -15.27 40.56 6.46
C ALA A 273 -15.47 40.63 7.99
N ALA A 274 -15.41 39.47 8.65
CA ALA A 274 -15.17 39.36 10.09
C ALA A 274 -13.79 38.71 10.29
N ALA A 275 -12.97 39.35 11.13
CA ALA A 275 -11.59 38.98 11.41
C ALA A 275 -11.49 37.64 12.18
N ALA A 276 -10.52 36.82 11.80
CA ALA A 276 -10.15 35.59 12.51
C ALA A 276 -9.04 35.87 13.54
N PRO A 277 -9.04 35.23 14.73
CA PRO A 277 -7.99 35.39 15.72
C PRO A 277 -6.76 34.54 15.37
N GLN A 278 -5.58 35.10 15.58
CA GLN A 278 -4.30 34.40 15.54
C GLN A 278 -4.08 33.63 16.84
N THR A 279 -3.83 32.33 16.76
CA THR A 279 -3.26 31.55 17.86
C THR A 279 -2.01 30.85 17.37
N SER A 280 -0.86 31.40 17.73
CA SER A 280 0.46 30.77 17.60
C SER A 280 0.69 29.87 18.81
N VAL A 281 0.77 28.57 18.62
CA VAL A 281 1.34 27.64 19.62
C VAL A 281 2.40 26.82 18.92
N SER A 282 3.65 27.05 19.35
CA SER A 282 4.86 26.36 18.91
C SER A 282 5.01 25.06 19.70
N PHE A 283 5.40 23.96 19.02
CA PHE A 283 5.56 22.63 19.62
C PHE A 283 7.05 22.32 19.83
N PRO A 284 7.52 21.92 21.04
CA PRO A 284 8.95 21.90 21.39
C PRO A 284 9.69 20.57 21.16
N TRP A 285 9.09 19.56 20.51
CA TRP A 285 9.64 18.19 20.45
C TRP A 285 10.47 17.88 19.19
N LEU A 286 10.94 18.90 18.48
CA LEU A 286 11.61 18.76 17.18
C LEU A 286 13.15 18.90 17.21
N TYR A 287 13.79 18.85 18.37
CA TYR A 287 15.25 18.85 18.46
C TYR A 287 15.75 17.88 19.55
N GLY A 288 16.44 16.82 19.10
CA GLY A 288 17.13 15.88 19.97
C GLY A 288 17.54 14.60 19.25
N ALA A 289 18.40 14.71 18.23
CA ALA A 289 19.12 13.55 17.69
C ALA A 289 20.48 13.47 18.39
N GLU A 290 20.62 12.55 19.34
CA GLU A 290 21.90 12.18 19.92
C GLU A 290 22.64 11.20 18.97
N PRO A 291 23.98 11.25 18.90
CA PRO A 291 24.77 10.45 17.97
C PRO A 291 24.89 8.99 18.43
N PHE A 292 24.71 8.07 17.47
CA PHE A 292 24.77 6.62 17.66
C PHE A 292 26.12 6.12 18.19
N GLY A 293 26.08 5.43 19.34
CA GLY A 293 27.16 4.57 19.84
C GLY A 293 27.11 3.19 19.18
N SER A 294 28.28 2.55 19.10
CA SER A 294 28.56 1.31 18.38
C SER A 294 27.87 0.05 18.95
N SER A 295 27.17 -0.66 18.05
CA SER A 295 26.79 -2.08 17.98
C SER A 295 27.12 -3.00 19.16
N ASP A 296 26.10 -3.34 19.93
CA ASP A 296 25.98 -4.63 20.61
C ASP A 296 25.31 -5.62 19.63
N ASP A 297 25.90 -6.80 19.40
CA ASP A 297 25.33 -7.92 18.64
C ASP A 297 24.24 -8.65 19.48
N SER A 298 23.32 -7.89 20.08
CA SER A 298 22.09 -8.46 20.61
C SER A 298 21.23 -8.95 19.44
N PRO A 299 20.45 -10.03 19.58
CA PRO A 299 19.51 -10.49 18.55
C PRO A 299 18.81 -9.29 17.94
N THR A 300 18.97 -9.15 16.63
CA THR A 300 18.57 -7.99 15.85
C THR A 300 17.15 -7.58 16.22
N ASP A 301 16.91 -6.27 16.29
CA ASP A 301 15.64 -5.57 16.60
C ASP A 301 14.47 -5.91 15.63
N GLN A 302 14.56 -7.03 14.90
CA GLN A 302 13.64 -7.53 13.90
C GLN A 302 13.03 -8.90 14.26
N SER A 303 13.47 -9.53 15.35
CA SER A 303 12.82 -10.76 15.85
C SER A 303 11.43 -10.47 16.41
N THR A 304 10.46 -11.32 16.08
CA THR A 304 9.06 -11.21 16.54
C THR A 304 8.63 -12.50 17.23
N GLU A 305 7.75 -12.41 18.23
CA GLU A 305 7.17 -13.60 18.86
C GLU A 305 6.24 -14.33 17.87
N ALA A 306 6.47 -15.63 17.70
CA ALA A 306 5.64 -16.51 16.89
C ALA A 306 5.27 -17.77 17.68
N ALA A 307 4.17 -18.43 17.33
CA ALA A 307 3.88 -19.77 17.83
C ALA A 307 4.41 -20.81 16.84
N LEU A 308 5.18 -21.79 17.29
CA LEU A 308 5.61 -22.91 16.45
C LEU A 308 4.70 -24.11 16.72
N PHE A 309 3.83 -24.45 15.76
CA PHE A 309 2.91 -25.58 15.91
C PHE A 309 3.59 -26.92 15.60
N SER A 310 4.35 -26.99 14.50
CA SER A 310 5.06 -28.21 14.09
C SER A 310 6.15 -27.94 13.06
N GLU A 311 7.07 -28.91 12.92
CA GLU A 311 8.01 -28.99 11.81
C GLU A 311 7.54 -30.06 10.83
N VAL A 312 7.37 -29.67 9.57
CA VAL A 312 6.82 -30.53 8.52
C VAL A 312 7.97 -31.04 7.66
N SER A 313 8.11 -32.36 7.55
CA SER A 313 9.19 -33.00 6.79
C SER A 313 8.68 -34.10 5.88
N GLY A 314 9.18 -34.13 4.64
CA GLY A 314 8.82 -35.14 3.65
C GLY A 314 7.51 -34.85 2.91
N GLU A 315 7.34 -35.43 1.73
CA GLU A 315 6.26 -35.11 0.79
C GLU A 315 4.86 -35.38 1.37
N GLU A 316 4.65 -36.55 1.97
CA GLU A 316 3.34 -36.95 2.51
C GLU A 316 2.85 -35.99 3.61
N ALA A 317 3.73 -35.56 4.51
CA ALA A 317 3.38 -34.60 5.56
C ALA A 317 2.97 -33.24 4.97
N HIS A 318 3.68 -32.75 3.95
CA HIS A 318 3.30 -31.51 3.27
C HIS A 318 1.97 -31.64 2.53
N GLN A 319 1.72 -32.76 1.87
CA GLN A 319 0.43 -33.02 1.20
C GLN A 319 -0.73 -33.08 2.19
N LEU A 320 -0.53 -33.69 3.36
CA LEU A 320 -1.54 -33.72 4.43
C LEU A 320 -1.87 -32.32 4.94
N VAL A 321 -0.85 -31.50 5.20
CA VAL A 321 -1.04 -30.11 5.65
C VAL A 321 -1.75 -29.26 4.60
N LEU A 322 -1.39 -29.40 3.31
CA LEU A 322 -2.08 -28.69 2.23
C LEU A 322 -3.55 -29.13 2.11
N ALA A 323 -3.81 -30.43 2.21
CA ALA A 323 -5.16 -30.97 2.19
C ALA A 323 -5.99 -30.49 3.40
N GLU A 324 -5.40 -30.45 4.60
CA GLU A 324 -6.05 -29.92 5.79
C GLU A 324 -6.36 -28.43 5.67
N ALA A 325 -5.40 -27.62 5.22
CA ALA A 325 -5.60 -26.19 4.97
C ALA A 325 -6.76 -25.96 3.99
N LEU A 326 -6.78 -26.64 2.85
CA LEU A 326 -7.86 -26.52 1.87
C LEU A 326 -9.20 -27.11 2.35
N ALA A 327 -9.19 -28.06 3.29
CA ALA A 327 -10.41 -28.64 3.85
C ALA A 327 -11.02 -27.79 4.97
N THR A 328 -10.19 -27.11 5.76
CA THR A 328 -10.62 -26.48 7.02
C THR A 328 -10.61 -24.96 7.00
N ALA A 329 -9.91 -24.33 6.05
CA ALA A 329 -9.93 -22.88 5.88
C ALA A 329 -11.36 -22.35 5.74
N ALA A 330 -11.62 -21.25 6.45
CA ALA A 330 -12.92 -20.60 6.49
C ALA A 330 -13.02 -19.46 5.48
N SER A 331 -11.93 -18.76 5.19
CA SER A 331 -11.96 -17.53 4.39
C SER A 331 -10.85 -17.41 3.36
N HIS A 332 -9.60 -17.76 3.69
CA HIS A 332 -8.46 -17.49 2.82
C HIS A 332 -7.47 -18.66 2.80
N VAL A 333 -6.97 -18.98 1.62
CA VAL A 333 -5.81 -19.85 1.41
C VAL A 333 -4.90 -19.20 0.37
N LEU A 334 -3.61 -19.04 0.69
CA LEU A 334 -2.56 -18.68 -0.26
C LEU A 334 -1.61 -19.83 -0.45
N ILE A 335 -1.37 -20.20 -1.69
CA ILE A 335 -0.37 -21.18 -2.09
C ILE A 335 0.67 -20.45 -2.93
N ALA A 336 1.85 -20.19 -2.38
CA ALA A 336 3.00 -19.68 -3.12
C ALA A 336 4.04 -20.79 -3.24
N SER A 337 4.34 -21.21 -4.47
CA SER A 337 5.26 -22.30 -4.76
C SER A 337 6.44 -21.83 -5.62
N PRO A 338 7.68 -22.30 -5.37
CA PRO A 338 8.84 -21.94 -6.18
C PRO A 338 8.72 -22.40 -7.64
N THR A 339 8.06 -23.54 -7.86
CA THR A 339 7.77 -24.08 -9.20
C THR A 339 6.32 -24.52 -9.31
N VAL A 340 5.83 -24.62 -10.54
CA VAL A 340 4.51 -25.17 -10.85
C VAL A 340 4.58 -26.11 -12.06
N ASN A 341 3.83 -27.21 -12.00
CA ASN A 341 3.55 -28.06 -13.15
C ASN A 341 2.07 -28.41 -13.25
N MET A 342 1.62 -28.74 -14.46
CA MET A 342 0.21 -28.99 -14.75
C MET A 342 -0.33 -30.23 -14.03
N GLU A 343 0.49 -31.27 -13.89
CA GLU A 343 0.08 -32.56 -13.32
C GLU A 343 -0.27 -32.43 -11.83
N SER A 344 0.64 -31.84 -11.05
CA SER A 344 0.50 -31.63 -9.61
C SER A 344 -0.65 -30.69 -9.31
N LEU A 345 -0.79 -29.62 -10.09
CA LEU A 345 -1.90 -28.69 -9.96
C LEU A 345 -3.25 -29.35 -10.29
N SER A 346 -3.29 -30.24 -11.29
CA SER A 346 -4.50 -30.98 -11.66
C SER A 346 -4.92 -31.96 -10.57
N LYS A 347 -3.96 -32.62 -9.89
CA LYS A 347 -4.23 -33.52 -8.76
C LYS A 347 -4.89 -32.79 -7.57
N LEU A 348 -4.59 -31.50 -7.39
CA LEU A 348 -5.19 -30.66 -6.36
C LEU A 348 -6.56 -30.07 -6.78
N GLY A 349 -6.96 -30.26 -8.05
CA GLY A 349 -8.14 -29.61 -8.63
C GLY A 349 -9.41 -29.83 -7.82
N ASP A 350 -9.71 -31.08 -7.44
CA ASP A 350 -10.92 -31.41 -6.69
C ASP A 350 -10.94 -30.78 -5.28
N VAL A 351 -9.78 -30.74 -4.61
CA VAL A 351 -9.65 -30.20 -3.25
C VAL A 351 -9.77 -28.67 -3.27
N ILE A 352 -9.13 -28.01 -4.25
CA ILE A 352 -9.28 -26.56 -4.49
C ILE A 352 -10.73 -26.23 -4.85
N GLN A 353 -11.35 -27.02 -5.74
CA GLN A 353 -12.75 -26.84 -6.12
C GLN A 353 -13.67 -26.92 -4.90
N ALA A 354 -13.44 -27.89 -4.01
CA ALA A 354 -14.20 -28.03 -2.78
C ALA A 354 -14.03 -26.82 -1.84
N ALA A 355 -12.81 -26.28 -1.69
CA ALA A 355 -12.56 -25.07 -0.91
C ALA A 355 -13.33 -23.86 -1.48
N VAL A 356 -13.23 -23.64 -2.79
CA VAL A 356 -13.90 -22.54 -3.48
C VAL A 356 -15.43 -22.66 -3.38
N ALA A 357 -15.97 -23.87 -3.49
CA ALA A 357 -17.40 -24.12 -3.34
C ALA A 357 -17.92 -23.77 -1.94
N ARG A 358 -17.07 -23.82 -0.90
CA ARG A 358 -17.39 -23.35 0.46
C ARG A 358 -17.30 -21.82 0.61
N GLY A 359 -16.91 -21.08 -0.43
CA GLY A 359 -16.69 -19.65 -0.38
C GLY A 359 -15.27 -19.23 0.04
N VAL A 360 -14.36 -20.19 0.20
CA VAL A 360 -12.96 -19.90 0.53
C VAL A 360 -12.28 -19.25 -0.67
N ARG A 361 -11.57 -18.15 -0.42
CA ARG A 361 -10.75 -17.49 -1.43
C ARG A 361 -9.39 -18.19 -1.48
N VAL A 362 -9.03 -18.69 -2.65
CA VAL A 362 -7.78 -19.40 -2.90
C VAL A 362 -6.92 -18.59 -3.87
N ASP A 363 -5.75 -18.18 -3.42
CA ASP A 363 -4.77 -17.40 -4.16
C ASP A 363 -3.57 -18.29 -4.51
N VAL A 364 -3.24 -18.45 -5.80
CA VAL A 364 -2.15 -19.34 -6.26
C VAL A 364 -1.06 -18.54 -6.96
N LEU A 365 0.12 -18.48 -6.34
CA LEU A 365 1.34 -17.85 -6.84
C LEU A 365 2.38 -18.91 -7.20
N TYR A 366 3.16 -18.64 -8.24
CA TYR A 366 4.29 -19.49 -8.60
C TYR A 366 5.53 -18.68 -9.00
N GLY A 367 6.70 -19.23 -8.67
CA GLY A 367 8.01 -18.67 -9.00
C GLY A 367 8.34 -18.84 -10.48
N ASP A 368 8.33 -20.08 -10.96
CA ASP A 368 8.64 -20.44 -12.34
C ASP A 368 7.86 -21.68 -12.80
N THR A 369 7.85 -21.94 -14.10
CA THR A 369 7.19 -23.12 -14.69
C THR A 369 8.20 -24.23 -14.96
N GLU A 370 7.83 -25.47 -14.66
CA GLU A 370 8.63 -26.65 -15.05
C GLU A 370 8.55 -26.90 -16.56
N GLU A 371 9.48 -27.70 -17.09
CA GLU A 371 9.56 -28.00 -18.52
C GLU A 371 8.22 -28.55 -19.06
N GLY A 372 7.78 -28.03 -20.20
CA GLY A 372 6.50 -28.39 -20.80
C GLY A 372 5.26 -27.71 -20.19
N THR A 373 5.41 -26.91 -19.13
CA THR A 373 4.29 -26.19 -18.52
C THR A 373 4.17 -24.77 -19.09
N ASN A 374 3.02 -24.46 -19.70
CA ASN A 374 2.70 -23.12 -20.19
C ASN A 374 2.01 -22.28 -19.09
N PRO A 375 2.51 -21.07 -18.74
CA PRO A 375 1.86 -20.14 -17.82
C PRO A 375 0.37 -19.90 -18.11
N GLN A 376 -0.01 -19.75 -19.38
CA GLN A 376 -1.40 -19.54 -19.76
C GLN A 376 -2.27 -20.76 -19.46
N GLY A 377 -1.73 -21.97 -19.63
CA GLY A 377 -2.43 -23.21 -19.31
C GLY A 377 -2.75 -23.34 -17.82
N ILE A 378 -1.86 -22.85 -16.95
CA ILE A 378 -2.08 -22.83 -15.49
C ILE A 378 -3.25 -21.90 -15.16
N VAL A 379 -3.24 -20.69 -15.73
CA VAL A 379 -4.32 -19.71 -15.54
C VAL A 379 -5.66 -20.27 -16.04
N ASP A 380 -5.67 -20.92 -17.21
CA ASP A 380 -6.87 -21.51 -17.79
C ASP A 380 -7.40 -22.69 -16.97
N LEU A 381 -6.51 -23.54 -16.43
CA LEU A 381 -6.88 -24.63 -15.54
C LEU A 381 -7.52 -24.11 -14.26
N LEU A 382 -6.89 -23.13 -13.60
CA LEU A 382 -7.40 -22.56 -12.36
C LEU A 382 -8.73 -21.81 -12.58
N HIS A 383 -8.88 -21.06 -13.67
CA HIS A 383 -10.18 -20.46 -14.01
C HIS A 383 -11.27 -21.51 -14.28
N ARG A 384 -10.91 -22.67 -14.83
CA ARG A 384 -11.85 -23.78 -15.06
C ARG A 384 -12.27 -24.43 -13.74
N ILE A 385 -11.32 -24.71 -12.85
CA ILE A 385 -11.58 -25.23 -11.50
C ILE A 385 -12.52 -24.28 -10.74
N GLY A 386 -12.20 -22.98 -10.72
CA GLY A 386 -13.04 -21.97 -10.07
C GLY A 386 -14.44 -21.92 -10.70
N TYR A 387 -14.53 -21.96 -12.02
CA TYR A 387 -15.83 -21.98 -12.71
C TYR A 387 -16.68 -23.20 -12.36
N HIS A 388 -16.09 -24.39 -12.23
CA HIS A 388 -16.81 -25.59 -11.81
C HIS A 388 -17.23 -25.56 -10.34
N ALA A 389 -16.47 -24.87 -9.48
CA ALA A 389 -16.79 -24.75 -8.06
C ALA A 389 -18.02 -23.86 -7.81
N ALA A 390 -18.07 -22.68 -8.42
CA ALA A 390 -19.05 -21.63 -8.09
C ALA A 390 -19.31 -20.67 -9.26
N GLU A 391 -19.27 -21.16 -10.50
CA GLU A 391 -19.53 -20.39 -11.72
C GLU A 391 -18.70 -19.10 -11.81
N ARG A 392 -19.35 -17.94 -12.01
CA ARG A 392 -18.67 -16.64 -12.09
C ARG A 392 -18.00 -16.25 -10.76
N LEU A 393 -18.65 -16.54 -9.63
CA LEU A 393 -18.11 -16.23 -8.30
C LEU A 393 -16.83 -17.02 -8.04
N GLY A 394 -16.75 -18.26 -8.52
CA GLY A 394 -15.56 -19.10 -8.34
C GLY A 394 -14.31 -18.55 -9.04
N ARG A 395 -14.45 -17.79 -10.13
CA ARG A 395 -13.31 -17.05 -10.74
C ARG A 395 -12.85 -15.85 -9.91
N ASP A 396 -13.70 -15.35 -9.04
CA ASP A 396 -13.35 -14.29 -8.10
C ASP A 396 -12.77 -14.81 -6.80
N LEU A 397 -13.13 -16.04 -6.43
CA LEU A 397 -12.60 -16.75 -5.27
C LEU A 397 -11.28 -17.46 -5.56
N LEU A 398 -11.07 -18.01 -6.77
CA LEU A 398 -9.80 -18.64 -7.17
C LEU A 398 -9.00 -17.72 -8.09
N LYS A 399 -7.94 -17.11 -7.55
CA LYS A 399 -7.10 -16.15 -8.30
C LYS A 399 -5.71 -16.73 -8.61
N PRO A 400 -5.40 -17.03 -9.88
CA PRO A 400 -4.06 -17.40 -10.31
C PRO A 400 -3.17 -16.17 -10.51
N ALA A 401 -1.88 -16.30 -10.24
CA ALA A 401 -0.87 -15.37 -10.74
C ALA A 401 -0.89 -15.37 -12.28
N LYS A 402 -1.09 -14.19 -12.88
CA LYS A 402 -1.09 -14.02 -14.35
C LYS A 402 0.31 -14.15 -14.93
N GLU A 403 1.30 -13.68 -14.18
CA GLU A 403 2.71 -13.73 -14.53
C GLU A 403 3.49 -14.48 -13.45
N ARG A 404 4.56 -15.14 -13.86
CA ARG A 404 5.50 -15.78 -12.94
C ARG A 404 6.15 -14.72 -12.05
N THR A 405 6.24 -15.02 -10.75
CA THR A 405 6.82 -14.07 -9.78
C THR A 405 8.34 -14.04 -9.81
N GLY A 406 8.98 -15.12 -10.30
CA GLY A 406 10.41 -15.34 -10.19
C GLY A 406 10.88 -15.61 -8.75
N SER A 407 9.95 -15.79 -7.80
CA SER A 407 10.25 -16.00 -6.38
C SER A 407 10.64 -17.44 -6.08
N GLY A 408 11.55 -17.62 -5.11
CA GLY A 408 11.87 -18.91 -4.51
C GLY A 408 10.98 -19.29 -3.31
N ALA A 409 9.97 -18.47 -3.00
CA ALA A 409 9.12 -18.67 -1.83
C ALA A 409 8.32 -19.98 -1.93
N SER A 410 8.37 -20.77 -0.86
CA SER A 410 7.44 -21.86 -0.57
C SER A 410 6.69 -21.49 0.70
N LEU A 411 5.45 -21.09 0.51
CA LEU A 411 4.61 -20.50 1.55
C LEU A 411 3.16 -20.94 1.34
N LEU A 412 2.58 -21.49 2.39
CA LEU A 412 1.15 -21.75 2.52
C LEU A 412 0.62 -20.84 3.62
N ILE A 413 -0.42 -20.04 3.37
CA ILE A 413 -1.13 -19.28 4.41
C ILE A 413 -2.58 -19.72 4.40
N PHE A 414 -3.18 -19.96 5.56
CA PHE A 414 -4.60 -20.26 5.67
C PHE A 414 -5.14 -19.80 7.02
N ASP A 415 -6.46 -19.68 7.15
CA ASP A 415 -7.09 -19.50 8.44
C ASP A 415 -7.41 -20.85 9.09
N GLY A 416 -6.92 -21.06 10.31
CA GLY A 416 -7.21 -22.23 11.12
C GLY A 416 -8.68 -22.30 11.54
N ARG A 417 -9.06 -23.39 12.21
CA ARG A 417 -10.46 -23.63 12.63
C ARG A 417 -11.01 -22.59 13.62
N ASN A 418 -10.12 -21.93 14.35
CA ASN A 418 -10.44 -20.83 15.26
C ASN A 418 -10.52 -19.46 14.55
N GLY A 419 -10.29 -19.41 13.23
CA GLY A 419 -10.23 -18.19 12.43
C GLY A 419 -8.90 -17.44 12.52
N ALA A 420 -7.96 -17.88 13.37
CA ALA A 420 -6.62 -17.31 13.42
C ALA A 420 -5.85 -17.69 12.15
N LEU A 421 -5.02 -16.77 11.65
CA LEU A 421 -4.16 -17.07 10.52
C LEU A 421 -3.07 -18.06 10.95
N GLU A 422 -2.65 -18.91 10.04
CA GLU A 422 -1.55 -19.87 10.17
C GLU A 422 -0.72 -19.85 8.88
N ALA A 423 0.59 -20.14 8.98
CA ALA A 423 1.46 -20.23 7.81
C ALA A 423 2.41 -21.41 7.88
N VAL A 424 2.74 -21.99 6.73
CA VAL A 424 3.78 -23.00 6.58
C VAL A 424 4.84 -22.48 5.62
N ILE A 425 6.04 -22.26 6.13
CA ILE A 425 7.17 -21.65 5.42
C ILE A 425 8.27 -22.69 5.27
N GLY A 426 8.75 -22.93 4.05
CA GLY A 426 9.78 -23.94 3.83
C GLY A 426 10.34 -23.97 2.42
N ASN A 427 10.74 -25.15 1.97
CA ASN A 427 11.33 -25.36 0.64
C ASN A 427 10.51 -26.32 -0.24
N TYR A 428 9.27 -26.63 0.14
CA TYR A 428 8.40 -27.56 -0.57
C TYR A 428 7.69 -26.92 -1.76
N ALA A 429 7.73 -27.58 -2.93
CA ALA A 429 7.04 -27.10 -4.13
C ALA A 429 5.55 -27.49 -4.11
N TRP A 430 4.70 -26.70 -3.45
CA TRP A 430 3.28 -27.01 -3.21
C TRP A 430 2.47 -27.39 -4.45
N VAL A 431 2.77 -26.78 -5.61
CA VAL A 431 2.09 -27.07 -6.90
C VAL A 431 3.07 -27.48 -8.00
N GLY A 432 4.30 -27.84 -7.62
CA GLY A 432 5.35 -28.28 -8.52
C GLY A 432 5.83 -29.70 -8.19
N SER A 433 6.89 -30.13 -8.86
CA SER A 433 7.55 -31.39 -8.54
C SER A 433 8.41 -31.17 -7.29
N PRO A 434 8.27 -31.99 -6.24
CA PRO A 434 9.13 -31.88 -5.08
C PRO A 434 10.59 -32.12 -5.49
N SER A 435 11.40 -31.06 -5.49
CA SER A 435 12.76 -31.09 -6.02
C SER A 435 13.77 -31.75 -5.06
N SER A 436 13.39 -32.00 -3.81
CA SER A 436 14.31 -32.56 -2.81
C SER A 436 13.65 -33.68 -1.99
N THR A 437 14.44 -34.71 -1.71
CA THR A 437 14.16 -35.74 -0.71
C THR A 437 14.18 -35.19 0.74
N ARG A 438 14.43 -33.89 0.91
CA ARG A 438 14.55 -33.18 2.19
C ARG A 438 13.68 -31.92 2.20
N ALA A 439 12.43 -32.06 1.78
CA ALA A 439 11.44 -31.01 1.99
C ALA A 439 11.26 -30.79 3.50
N HIS A 440 11.47 -29.56 3.96
CA HIS A 440 11.38 -29.17 5.36
C HIS A 440 10.75 -27.78 5.47
N SER A 441 9.74 -27.67 6.32
CA SER A 441 8.99 -26.43 6.57
C SER A 441 8.67 -26.28 8.05
N ALA A 442 8.41 -25.06 8.49
CA ALA A 442 7.87 -24.78 9.81
C ALA A 442 6.40 -24.32 9.69
N HIS A 443 5.52 -24.91 10.48
CA HIS A 443 4.12 -24.51 10.63
C HIS A 443 4.00 -23.59 11.84
N MET A 444 3.64 -22.34 11.57
CA MET A 444 3.74 -21.23 12.51
C MET A 444 2.43 -20.45 12.61
N GLY A 445 2.24 -19.82 13.76
CA GLY A 445 1.18 -18.88 14.08
C GLY A 445 1.72 -17.64 14.80
N GLY A 446 0.81 -16.88 15.40
CA GLY A 446 1.13 -15.60 16.03
C GLY A 446 0.73 -14.44 15.13
N THR A 447 -0.17 -13.59 15.65
CA THR A 447 -0.82 -12.54 14.86
C THR A 447 0.17 -11.50 14.34
N GLU A 448 1.21 -11.18 15.11
CA GLU A 448 2.21 -10.20 14.68
C GLU A 448 3.11 -10.75 13.57
N PHE A 449 3.69 -11.94 13.79
CA PHE A 449 4.52 -12.63 12.80
C PHE A 449 3.73 -12.85 11.50
N LEU A 450 2.47 -13.27 11.60
CA LEU A 450 1.66 -13.49 10.41
C LEU A 450 1.20 -12.20 9.70
N ALA A 451 1.16 -11.06 10.39
CA ALA A 451 1.02 -9.79 9.71
C ALA A 451 2.22 -9.52 8.79
N GLN A 452 3.44 -9.84 9.23
CA GLN A 452 4.64 -9.69 8.41
C GLN A 452 4.64 -10.68 7.24
N VAL A 453 4.27 -11.95 7.47
CA VAL A 453 4.14 -12.98 6.42
C VAL A 453 3.10 -12.57 5.37
N ALA A 454 1.94 -12.07 5.79
CA ALA A 454 0.90 -11.60 4.88
C ALA A 454 1.34 -10.37 4.06
N ARG A 455 2.16 -9.47 4.62
CA ARG A 455 2.79 -8.37 3.85
C ARG A 455 3.79 -8.88 2.84
N ALA A 456 4.60 -9.86 3.20
CA ALA A 456 5.52 -10.50 2.27
C ALA A 456 4.75 -11.14 1.11
N ALA A 457 3.64 -11.83 1.40
CA ALA A 457 2.74 -12.37 0.37
C ALA A 457 2.13 -11.27 -0.53
N ALA A 458 1.75 -10.12 0.02
CA ALA A 458 1.34 -8.96 -0.79
C ALA A 458 2.47 -8.41 -1.69
N GLY A 459 3.71 -8.48 -1.22
CA GLY A 459 4.92 -8.22 -2.01
C GLY A 459 5.02 -9.16 -3.20
N LEU A 460 4.85 -10.47 -2.99
CA LEU A 460 4.86 -11.47 -4.07
C LEU A 460 3.79 -11.20 -5.14
N TRP A 461 2.57 -10.84 -4.74
CA TRP A 461 1.48 -10.46 -5.66
C TRP A 461 1.77 -9.19 -6.46
N THR A 462 2.54 -8.27 -5.88
CA THR A 462 2.92 -7.05 -6.60
C THR A 462 3.76 -7.36 -7.84
N TRP A 463 4.53 -8.46 -7.82
CA TRP A 463 5.34 -8.91 -8.94
C TRP A 463 4.57 -9.68 -10.00
N SER A 464 3.41 -10.27 -9.69
CA SER A 464 2.58 -10.99 -10.67
C SER A 464 1.66 -10.06 -11.48
N GLY A 465 1.73 -8.75 -11.25
CA GLY A 465 0.94 -7.75 -11.97
C GLY A 465 -0.52 -7.62 -11.51
N ASP A 466 -0.87 -8.17 -10.36
CA ASP A 466 -2.23 -8.13 -9.81
C ASP A 466 -2.29 -7.31 -8.49
N PRO A 467 -2.47 -5.98 -8.58
CA PRO A 467 -2.49 -5.11 -7.42
C PRO A 467 -3.68 -5.36 -6.50
N ASP A 468 -4.82 -5.83 -7.02
CA ASP A 468 -6.02 -6.08 -6.21
C ASP A 468 -5.77 -7.24 -5.25
N SER A 469 -5.05 -8.26 -5.71
CA SER A 469 -4.61 -9.39 -4.89
C SER A 469 -3.56 -8.97 -3.86
N ALA A 470 -2.60 -8.11 -4.24
CA ALA A 470 -1.67 -7.53 -3.29
C ALA A 470 -2.38 -6.72 -2.19
N ASP A 471 -3.34 -5.88 -2.55
CA ASP A 471 -4.12 -5.09 -1.60
C ASP A 471 -4.90 -5.98 -0.63
N ARG A 472 -5.52 -7.07 -1.09
CA ARG A 472 -6.20 -8.02 -0.19
C ARG A 472 -5.26 -8.56 0.89
N TRP A 473 -4.07 -9.01 0.53
CA TRP A 473 -3.10 -9.55 1.50
C TRP A 473 -2.56 -8.48 2.45
N ARG A 474 -2.50 -7.20 2.04
CA ARG A 474 -2.27 -6.08 2.97
C ARG A 474 -3.40 -5.93 3.98
N HIS A 475 -4.66 -6.01 3.56
CA HIS A 475 -5.79 -5.95 4.49
C HIS A 475 -5.79 -7.15 5.46
N VAL A 476 -5.39 -8.34 5.00
CA VAL A 476 -5.19 -9.50 5.89
C VAL A 476 -4.10 -9.21 6.92
N ALA A 477 -2.98 -8.63 6.50
CA ALA A 477 -1.90 -8.24 7.42
C ALA A 477 -2.35 -7.19 8.45
N ASP A 478 -3.07 -6.15 8.00
CA ASP A 478 -3.57 -5.09 8.88
C ASP A 478 -4.54 -5.67 9.92
N ARG A 479 -5.42 -6.59 9.52
CA ARG A 479 -6.30 -7.33 10.44
C ARG A 479 -5.50 -8.11 11.48
N CYS A 480 -4.41 -8.78 11.10
CA CYS A 480 -3.56 -9.53 12.03
C CYS A 480 -2.85 -8.60 13.03
N GLN A 481 -2.39 -7.42 12.62
CA GLN A 481 -1.85 -6.43 13.57
C GLN A 481 -2.91 -5.91 14.53
N ASP A 482 -4.08 -5.66 13.99
CA ASP A 482 -5.26 -5.23 14.72
C ASP A 482 -5.67 -6.26 15.79
N GLU A 483 -5.55 -7.55 15.50
CA GLU A 483 -5.76 -8.67 16.44
C GLU A 483 -4.63 -8.75 17.47
N THR A 484 -3.38 -8.53 17.06
CA THR A 484 -2.21 -8.48 17.97
C THR A 484 -2.43 -7.45 19.06
N ALA A 485 -2.77 -6.21 18.71
CA ALA A 485 -3.01 -5.15 19.67
C ALA A 485 -4.18 -5.48 20.64
N VAL A 486 -5.17 -6.26 20.19
CA VAL A 486 -6.28 -6.71 21.03
C VAL A 486 -5.82 -7.82 21.99
N SER A 487 -5.04 -8.79 21.51
CA SER A 487 -4.49 -9.88 22.33
C SER A 487 -3.52 -9.36 23.40
N GLU A 488 -2.66 -8.41 23.04
CA GLU A 488 -1.75 -7.73 23.99
C GLU A 488 -2.54 -6.99 25.07
N ALA A 489 -3.59 -6.26 24.69
CA ALA A 489 -4.44 -5.56 25.65
C ALA A 489 -5.19 -6.53 26.60
N ARG A 490 -5.42 -7.77 26.18
CA ARG A 490 -6.01 -8.83 27.02
C ARG A 490 -4.99 -9.57 27.89
N GLY A 491 -3.70 -9.43 27.58
CA GLY A 491 -2.65 -10.24 28.18
C GLY A 491 -2.67 -11.70 27.71
N ASP A 492 -3.26 -11.97 26.54
CA ASP A 492 -3.31 -13.30 25.95
C ASP A 492 -1.92 -13.67 25.42
N ARG A 493 -1.09 -14.30 26.25
CA ARG A 493 0.19 -14.88 25.82
C ARG A 493 0.00 -16.26 25.22
N LEU A 494 0.60 -16.49 24.06
CA LEU A 494 0.62 -17.80 23.42
C LEU A 494 1.46 -18.77 24.26
N LYS A 495 1.02 -20.02 24.34
CA LYS A 495 1.88 -21.11 24.80
C LYS A 495 2.81 -21.47 23.64
N ASP A 496 4.06 -21.82 23.95
CA ASP A 496 5.07 -22.24 22.95
C ASP A 496 5.51 -21.11 22.00
N GLN A 497 5.80 -19.93 22.57
CA GLN A 497 6.39 -18.82 21.83
C GLN A 497 7.86 -19.11 21.49
N VAL A 498 8.19 -18.89 20.22
CA VAL A 498 9.56 -18.85 19.70
C VAL A 498 9.81 -17.45 19.15
N LEU A 499 11.07 -17.03 19.14
CA LEU A 499 11.46 -15.83 18.41
C LEU A 499 11.69 -16.21 16.95
N ALA A 500 11.07 -15.48 16.03
CA ALA A 500 11.19 -15.70 14.62
C ALA A 500 11.55 -14.41 13.88
N GLU A 501 12.49 -14.51 12.95
CA GLU A 501 12.84 -13.45 12.00
C GLU A 501 12.34 -13.85 10.61
N LEU A 502 11.63 -12.94 9.94
CA LEU A 502 11.22 -13.12 8.55
C LEU A 502 12.23 -12.43 7.62
N ILE A 503 12.82 -13.18 6.70
CA ILE A 503 13.75 -12.67 5.68
C ILE A 503 13.00 -12.59 4.35
N VAL A 504 12.95 -11.40 3.74
CA VAL A 504 12.19 -11.14 2.51
C VAL A 504 13.10 -10.60 1.40
N ASP A 505 12.95 -11.14 0.20
CA ASP A 505 13.58 -10.64 -1.03
C ASP A 505 15.10 -10.38 -0.88
N ASP A 506 15.57 -9.15 -1.09
CA ASP A 506 16.99 -8.79 -1.10
C ASP A 506 17.69 -8.91 0.27
N GLU A 507 16.94 -9.11 1.36
CA GLU A 507 17.52 -9.43 2.68
C GLU A 507 18.27 -10.78 2.65
N HIS A 508 17.87 -11.69 1.76
CA HIS A 508 18.58 -12.95 1.53
C HIS A 508 20.04 -12.74 1.11
N ALA A 509 20.36 -11.64 0.41
CA ALA A 509 21.73 -11.34 0.00
C ALA A 509 22.62 -11.02 1.20
N ARG A 510 22.06 -10.39 2.25
CA ARG A 510 22.79 -10.03 3.48
C ARG A 510 22.95 -11.25 4.38
N ASN A 511 21.92 -12.10 4.44
CA ASN A 511 21.87 -13.26 5.33
C ASN A 511 22.44 -14.54 4.71
N ALA A 512 23.14 -14.47 3.57
CA ALA A 512 23.78 -15.63 2.94
C ALA A 512 25.06 -16.10 3.68
N GLN A 513 25.60 -15.30 4.61
CA GLN A 513 26.92 -15.52 5.22
C GLN A 513 26.88 -15.90 6.71
N GLY A 514 25.70 -15.98 7.34
CA GLY A 514 25.55 -16.37 8.74
C GLY A 514 25.50 -17.89 8.91
N SER A 515 26.53 -18.46 9.54
CA SER A 515 26.68 -19.88 9.83
C SER A 515 26.25 -20.19 11.27
N ASP A 516 25.31 -21.14 11.42
CA ASP A 516 25.28 -22.17 12.48
C ASP A 516 25.02 -21.80 13.95
N ASP A 517 24.30 -20.71 14.27
CA ASP A 517 23.93 -20.42 15.67
C ASP A 517 22.72 -21.22 16.21
N GLY A 518 22.57 -22.48 15.79
CA GLY A 518 21.49 -23.37 16.24
C GLY A 518 20.06 -22.99 15.80
N ALA A 519 19.87 -21.85 15.14
CA ALA A 519 18.58 -21.40 14.63
C ALA A 519 18.13 -22.24 13.42
N LEU A 520 16.86 -22.61 13.40
CA LEU A 520 16.26 -23.34 12.29
C LEU A 520 15.88 -22.35 11.18
N ARG A 521 16.57 -22.42 10.04
CA ARG A 521 16.22 -21.64 8.85
C ARG A 521 15.41 -22.47 7.86
N VAL A 522 14.20 -22.01 7.58
CA VAL A 522 13.30 -22.59 6.56
C VAL A 522 12.95 -21.54 5.51
N GLY A 523 12.57 -21.96 4.31
CA GLY A 523 12.25 -21.04 3.21
C GLY A 523 13.19 -21.15 2.02
N GLY A 524 13.07 -20.18 1.12
CA GLY A 524 13.95 -20.07 -0.03
C GLY A 524 13.79 -18.77 -0.79
N ALA A 525 14.85 -18.42 -1.51
CA ALA A 525 14.85 -17.32 -2.48
C ALA A 525 15.54 -17.72 -3.77
N ARG A 526 15.13 -17.09 -4.86
CA ARG A 526 15.79 -17.20 -6.17
C ARG A 526 16.43 -15.89 -6.53
N ARG A 527 17.64 -15.97 -7.08
CA ARG A 527 18.32 -14.82 -7.66
C ARG A 527 17.75 -14.57 -9.05
N HIS A 528 17.36 -13.32 -9.31
CA HIS A 528 16.94 -12.85 -10.62
C HIS A 528 18.06 -11.99 -11.20
N GLU A 529 18.53 -12.32 -12.40
CA GLU A 529 19.70 -11.66 -13.01
C GLU A 529 19.34 -10.56 -14.02
N SER A 530 18.09 -10.47 -14.46
CA SER A 530 17.72 -9.61 -15.59
C SER A 530 16.83 -8.42 -15.22
N GLY A 531 17.16 -7.26 -15.79
CA GLY A 531 16.36 -6.03 -15.79
C GLY A 531 16.40 -5.21 -14.49
N PHE A 532 15.47 -4.25 -14.39
CA PHE A 532 15.22 -3.45 -13.16
C PHE A 532 14.73 -4.28 -11.96
N ALA A 533 14.64 -5.60 -12.15
CA ALA A 533 14.15 -6.62 -11.25
C ALA A 533 15.29 -7.50 -10.70
N ALA A 534 16.55 -7.16 -10.98
CA ALA A 534 17.70 -7.90 -10.46
C ALA A 534 17.74 -7.85 -8.93
N GLY A 535 17.96 -9.01 -8.29
CA GLY A 535 17.89 -9.14 -6.83
C GLY A 535 17.56 -10.57 -6.40
N PHE A 536 17.27 -10.75 -5.11
CA PHE A 536 16.70 -11.99 -4.58
C PHE A 536 15.19 -11.83 -4.39
N ARG A 537 14.44 -12.88 -4.69
CA ARG A 537 13.00 -12.94 -4.48
C ARG A 537 12.65 -14.20 -3.74
N GLY A 538 12.01 -14.06 -2.59
CA GLY A 538 11.77 -15.21 -1.72
C GLY A 538 11.35 -14.82 -0.32
N ILE A 539 10.99 -15.85 0.43
CA ILE A 539 10.60 -15.73 1.83
C ILE A 539 11.29 -16.86 2.60
N SER A 540 11.94 -16.49 3.68
CA SER A 540 12.50 -17.40 4.67
C SER A 540 12.11 -16.98 6.07
N ALA A 541 12.07 -17.94 6.98
CA ALA A 541 11.97 -17.70 8.41
C ALA A 541 13.18 -18.31 9.11
N VAL A 542 13.73 -17.58 10.07
CA VAL A 542 14.75 -18.05 11.01
C VAL A 542 14.09 -18.17 12.37
N ILE A 543 14.12 -19.37 12.95
CA ILE A 543 13.42 -19.70 14.19
C ILE A 543 14.47 -19.95 15.28
N HIS A 544 14.43 -19.13 16.32
CA HIS A 544 15.31 -19.23 17.48
C HIS A 544 14.59 -20.02 18.58
N ARG A 545 15.13 -21.19 18.94
CA ARG A 545 14.56 -22.00 20.02
C ARG A 545 15.02 -21.46 21.38
N PRO A 546 14.16 -21.45 22.40
CA PRO A 546 14.52 -20.98 23.73
C PRO A 546 15.65 -21.82 24.36
N ASP A 547 15.76 -23.10 24.04
CA ASP A 547 16.81 -23.99 24.59
C ASP A 547 18.22 -23.66 24.08
N THR A 548 18.34 -22.92 22.98
CA THR A 548 19.62 -22.45 22.41
C THR A 548 20.02 -21.06 22.89
N LEU A 549 19.10 -20.31 23.52
CA LEU A 549 19.44 -19.06 24.19
C LEU A 549 20.11 -19.44 25.52
N ALA A 550 21.44 -19.40 25.52
CA ALA A 550 22.25 -19.66 26.71
C ALA A 550 21.63 -18.97 27.93
N ALA A 551 21.38 -19.73 28.99
CA ALA A 551 20.94 -19.16 30.26
C ALA A 551 21.90 -18.01 30.64
N PRO A 552 21.37 -16.83 31.01
CA PRO A 552 22.15 -15.60 31.16
C PRO A 552 23.31 -15.72 32.16
#